data_AF-A0A9P3PPJ1-F1
#
_entry.id   AF-A0A9P3PPJ1-F1
#
_cell.length_a   1.000
_cell.length_b   1.000
_cell.length_c   1.000
_cell.angle_alpha   90.00
_cell.angle_beta   90.00
_cell.angle_gamma   90.00
#
_symmetry.space_group_name_H-M   'P 1'
#
loop_
_entity.id
_entity.type
_entity.pdbx_description
1 polymer ?
#
loop_
_entity_poly.entity_id
_entity_poly.type
_entity_poly.pdbx_seq_one_letter_code
_entity_poly.pdbx_strand_id
1 'polypeptide(L)'
;MARARAEDRARLMLLVSADSEALHALSYNERDQFCSRLRELAAASGSKCSLAGDQGFRLFLSWCRSVPAVPVVVSRAVEQRHKGVQAQRKHKREFIEKLGLDWKNVDRDAYLQMIPIKTVSALAAPYPPMRECIAESSSIFHKWYDHFATGPQADSRKRRLPVHRLDHSKLVYDVLPKESVIFRNRRGRLVAAVLRNFCPDEATVAWADSVVADAMPGRRNIRMEDPGKLVQMGYSAGARSKPSFHWVRNLLSKAGGPAAAAESDRKASCVYALAWQLLRGHLPEEVIRDFDDFMEKTKLKRMDGNGQLSPGILNCTQSPGGAGSYSVNANGHEFSFHHVELAPPAGVFGENYARAPHTEKQPHKYGVSWTLTRTGGVEWGGHFYLAKYGIRVQGAPNTVIVWIPQEAHGTSLQDVHPDDCSPPFCQRGLAFVTSNRLPGVWEKYLAGQMSMKDVEGALMGEDTE
;
A
#
# COMPACT_ATOMS: atom_id res chain seq x y z
N MET A 1 50.83 -22.24 -6.38
CA MET A 1 49.48 -21.69 -6.62
C MET A 1 49.03 -20.62 -5.62
N ALA A 2 49.17 -20.82 -4.29
CA ALA A 2 48.70 -19.85 -3.29
C ALA A 2 49.39 -18.47 -3.39
N ARG A 3 50.71 -18.45 -3.62
CA ARG A 3 51.50 -17.21 -3.79
C ARG A 3 51.07 -16.39 -5.02
N ALA A 4 50.91 -17.04 -6.17
CA ALA A 4 50.42 -16.40 -7.39
C ALA A 4 49.01 -15.81 -7.22
N ARG A 5 48.13 -16.45 -6.44
CA ARG A 5 46.80 -15.90 -6.11
C ARG A 5 46.88 -14.69 -5.17
N ALA A 6 47.84 -14.66 -4.25
CA ALA A 6 48.04 -13.51 -3.36
C ALA A 6 48.59 -12.28 -4.12
N GLU A 7 49.54 -12.51 -5.04
CA GLU A 7 50.09 -11.46 -5.92
C GLU A 7 49.02 -10.89 -6.85
N ASP A 8 48.17 -11.74 -7.44
CA ASP A 8 47.04 -11.32 -8.28
C ASP A 8 46.03 -10.44 -7.51
N ARG A 9 45.71 -10.80 -6.25
CA ARG A 9 44.84 -9.99 -5.37
C ARG A 9 45.44 -8.64 -5.01
N ALA A 10 46.74 -8.61 -4.68
CA ALA A 10 47.44 -7.38 -4.33
C ALA A 10 47.50 -6.43 -5.54
N ARG A 11 47.74 -6.97 -6.75
CA ARG A 11 47.70 -6.21 -8.00
C ARG A 11 46.32 -5.62 -8.26
N LEU A 12 45.26 -6.40 -8.09
CA LEU A 12 43.90 -5.90 -8.29
C LEU A 12 43.52 -4.81 -7.26
N MET A 13 43.97 -4.93 -6.01
CA MET A 13 43.78 -3.86 -5.02
C MET A 13 44.49 -2.56 -5.41
N LEU A 14 45.69 -2.64 -5.97
CA LEU A 14 46.40 -1.46 -6.46
C LEU A 14 45.64 -0.78 -7.60
N LEU A 15 45.07 -1.58 -8.51
CA LEU A 15 44.22 -1.05 -9.58
C LEU A 15 42.96 -0.37 -9.04
N VAL A 16 42.27 -1.00 -8.08
CA VAL A 16 41.13 -0.37 -7.40
C VAL A 16 41.57 0.91 -6.68
N SER A 17 42.76 0.93 -6.07
CA SER A 17 43.27 2.12 -5.37
C SER A 17 43.54 3.31 -6.30
N ALA A 18 43.74 3.06 -7.59
CA ALA A 18 43.93 4.08 -8.62
C ALA A 18 42.65 4.45 -9.37
N ASP A 19 41.55 3.71 -9.17
CA ASP A 19 40.29 3.91 -9.87
C ASP A 19 39.28 4.64 -8.96
N SER A 20 39.04 5.92 -9.27
CA SER A 20 38.15 6.77 -8.48
C SER A 20 36.69 6.31 -8.47
N GLU A 21 36.21 5.71 -9.55
CA GLU A 21 34.83 5.18 -9.64
C GLU A 21 34.66 3.94 -8.77
N ALA A 22 35.64 3.03 -8.79
CA ALA A 22 35.67 1.85 -7.95
C ALA A 22 35.77 2.23 -6.46
N LEU A 23 36.59 3.22 -6.11
CA LEU A 23 36.68 3.72 -4.73
C LEU A 23 35.37 4.38 -4.27
N HIS A 24 34.73 5.16 -5.14
CA HIS A 24 33.41 5.75 -4.85
C HIS A 24 32.38 4.65 -4.59
N ALA A 25 32.23 3.71 -5.54
CA ALA A 25 31.26 2.63 -5.44
C ALA A 25 31.52 1.72 -4.22
N LEU A 26 32.78 1.48 -3.87
CA LEU A 26 33.15 0.77 -2.64
C LEU A 26 32.71 1.53 -1.39
N SER A 27 32.99 2.84 -1.34
CA SER A 27 32.72 3.71 -0.19
C SER A 27 31.22 3.86 0.11
N TYR A 28 30.40 3.92 -0.94
CA TYR A 28 28.94 4.11 -0.84
C TYR A 28 28.14 2.81 -0.98
N ASN A 29 28.81 1.64 -0.96
CA ASN A 29 28.19 0.31 -1.02
C ASN A 29 27.34 0.09 -2.30
N GLU A 30 27.74 0.71 -3.42
CA GLU A 30 27.15 0.54 -4.75
C GLU A 30 27.66 -0.77 -5.38
N ARG A 31 27.14 -1.91 -4.90
CA ARG A 31 27.71 -3.23 -5.17
C ARG A 31 27.82 -3.59 -6.64
N ASP A 32 26.78 -3.33 -7.42
CA ASP A 32 26.75 -3.70 -8.84
C ASP A 32 27.72 -2.85 -9.65
N GLN A 33 27.77 -1.55 -9.37
CA GLN A 33 28.73 -0.64 -9.98
C GLN A 33 30.17 -1.02 -9.61
N PHE A 34 30.43 -1.30 -8.33
CA PHE A 34 31.73 -1.80 -7.89
C PHE A 34 32.09 -3.12 -8.59
N CYS A 35 31.17 -4.08 -8.67
CA CYS A 35 31.40 -5.35 -9.34
C CYS A 35 31.60 -5.19 -10.85
N SER A 36 30.96 -4.21 -11.51
CA SER A 36 31.22 -3.91 -12.92
C SER A 36 32.64 -3.38 -13.10
N ARG A 37 33.00 -2.32 -12.35
CA ARG A 37 34.34 -1.73 -12.38
C ARG A 37 35.43 -2.74 -12.03
N LEU A 38 35.20 -3.57 -11.01
CA LEU A 38 36.14 -4.61 -10.60
C LEU A 38 36.38 -5.64 -11.71
N ARG A 39 35.34 -6.02 -12.48
CA ARG A 39 35.48 -6.92 -13.64
C ARG A 39 36.26 -6.27 -14.78
N GLU A 40 36.01 -4.99 -15.05
CA GLU A 40 36.76 -4.22 -16.05
C GLU A 40 38.25 -4.14 -15.70
N LEU A 41 38.58 -3.83 -14.44
CA LEU A 41 39.96 -3.80 -13.93
C LEU A 41 40.63 -5.19 -13.95
N ALA A 42 39.89 -6.25 -13.64
CA ALA A 42 40.39 -7.62 -13.69
C ALA A 42 40.70 -8.05 -15.13
N ALA A 43 39.81 -7.73 -16.09
CA ALA A 43 40.00 -8.01 -17.51
C ALA A 43 41.21 -7.24 -18.07
N ALA A 44 41.32 -5.94 -17.78
CA ALA A 44 42.42 -5.10 -18.25
C ALA A 44 43.80 -5.53 -17.73
N SER A 45 43.85 -6.18 -16.56
CA SER A 45 45.10 -6.63 -15.94
C SER A 45 45.49 -8.08 -16.26
N GLY A 46 44.63 -8.82 -16.97
CA GLY A 46 44.80 -10.25 -17.23
C GLY A 46 44.63 -11.12 -15.97
N SER A 47 43.94 -10.60 -14.95
CA SER A 47 43.68 -11.33 -13.71
C SER A 47 42.77 -12.53 -13.98
N LYS A 48 43.06 -13.67 -13.33
CA LYS A 48 42.26 -14.91 -13.45
C LYS A 48 41.22 -15.04 -12.35
N CYS A 49 40.97 -13.98 -11.57
CA CYS A 49 39.95 -13.99 -10.52
C CYS A 49 38.54 -14.08 -11.13
N SER A 50 37.84 -15.17 -10.84
CA SER A 50 36.41 -15.29 -11.15
C SER A 50 35.61 -14.37 -10.22
N LEU A 51 35.01 -13.33 -10.78
CA LEU A 51 34.28 -12.28 -10.07
C LEU A 51 32.86 -12.18 -10.67
N ALA A 52 31.97 -13.10 -10.28
CA ALA A 52 30.59 -13.10 -10.74
C ALA A 52 29.63 -12.58 -9.65
N GLY A 53 28.78 -11.61 -10.01
CA GLY A 53 27.69 -11.10 -9.17
C GLY A 53 28.11 -10.58 -7.78
N ASP A 54 27.24 -10.73 -6.78
CA ASP A 54 27.46 -10.30 -5.38
C ASP A 54 28.64 -11.03 -4.70
N GLN A 55 29.11 -12.14 -5.28
CA GLN A 55 30.30 -12.83 -4.76
C GLN A 55 31.57 -12.00 -4.98
N GLY A 56 31.69 -11.27 -6.10
CA GLY A 56 32.87 -10.44 -6.38
C GLY A 56 33.10 -9.37 -5.31
N PHE A 57 32.02 -8.71 -4.88
CA PHE A 57 32.04 -7.70 -3.82
C PHE A 57 32.50 -8.27 -2.48
N ARG A 58 31.87 -9.38 -2.04
CA ARG A 58 32.23 -10.03 -0.77
C ARG A 58 33.65 -10.57 -0.78
N LEU A 59 34.06 -11.15 -1.91
CA LEU A 59 35.40 -11.67 -2.12
C LEU A 59 36.44 -10.55 -2.02
N PHE A 60 36.22 -9.40 -2.66
CA PHE A 60 37.10 -8.25 -2.53
C PHE A 60 37.23 -7.75 -1.09
N LEU A 61 36.11 -7.63 -0.36
CA LEU A 61 36.13 -7.25 1.06
C LEU A 61 36.90 -8.27 1.92
N SER A 62 36.79 -9.57 1.61
CA SER A 62 37.59 -10.61 2.26
C SER A 62 39.07 -10.45 1.99
N TRP A 63 39.44 -10.05 0.76
CA TRP A 63 40.82 -9.81 0.41
C TRP A 63 41.39 -8.68 1.24
N CYS A 64 40.63 -7.60 1.43
CA CYS A 64 41.03 -6.45 2.25
C CYS A 64 41.33 -6.83 3.72
N ARG A 65 40.90 -8.01 4.18
CA ARG A 65 41.24 -8.52 5.52
C ARG A 65 42.42 -9.49 5.54
N SER A 66 42.74 -10.08 4.38
CA SER A 66 43.70 -11.19 4.24
C SER A 66 45.04 -10.78 3.59
N VAL A 67 45.08 -9.63 2.90
CA VAL A 67 46.29 -9.13 2.25
C VAL A 67 47.11 -8.35 3.28
N PRO A 68 48.44 -8.58 3.41
CA PRO A 68 49.27 -7.96 4.44
C PRO A 68 49.33 -6.43 4.38
N ALA A 69 49.19 -5.85 3.19
CA ALA A 69 49.24 -4.41 2.98
C ALA A 69 48.11 -3.99 2.02
N VAL A 70 47.04 -3.41 2.59
CA VAL A 70 45.95 -2.80 1.82
C VAL A 70 46.28 -1.33 1.58
N PRO A 71 46.17 -0.81 0.33
CA PRO A 71 46.38 0.60 0.06
C PRO A 71 45.51 1.49 0.96
N VAL A 72 46.10 2.56 1.51
CA VAL A 72 45.42 3.44 2.50
C VAL A 72 44.08 3.97 1.99
N VAL A 73 43.99 4.32 0.71
CA VAL A 73 42.75 4.81 0.08
C VAL A 73 41.66 3.72 0.02
N VAL A 74 42.03 2.47 -0.20
CA VAL A 74 41.11 1.33 -0.18
C VAL A 74 40.66 1.06 1.25
N SER A 75 41.57 1.08 2.23
CA SER A 75 41.23 0.94 3.65
C SER A 75 40.24 2.02 4.11
N ARG A 76 40.46 3.29 3.73
CA ARG A 76 39.53 4.39 4.01
C ARG A 76 38.16 4.17 3.37
N ALA A 77 38.11 3.74 2.10
CA ALA A 77 36.86 3.43 1.41
C ALA A 77 36.09 2.29 2.11
N VAL A 78 36.79 1.22 2.53
CA VAL A 78 36.19 0.12 3.29
C VAL A 78 35.67 0.57 4.66
N GLU A 79 36.41 1.43 5.37
CA GLU A 79 36.00 1.99 6.66
C GLU A 79 34.77 2.91 6.51
N GLN A 80 34.79 3.81 5.52
CA GLN A 80 33.65 4.68 5.20
C GLN A 80 32.41 3.85 4.89
N ARG A 81 32.56 2.82 4.05
CA ARG A 81 31.48 1.86 3.77
C ARG A 81 30.97 1.20 5.04
N HIS A 82 31.87 0.75 5.92
CA HIS A 82 31.50 0.10 7.17
C HIS A 82 30.66 1.04 8.05
N LYS A 83 31.10 2.28 8.22
CA LYS A 83 30.36 3.33 8.94
C LYS A 83 29.00 3.60 8.31
N GLY A 84 28.93 3.73 6.98
CA GLY A 84 27.67 3.92 6.25
C GLY A 84 26.68 2.77 6.44
N VAL A 85 27.13 1.51 6.33
CA VAL A 85 26.30 0.33 6.55
C VAL A 85 25.82 0.24 8.01
N GLN A 86 26.67 0.58 8.99
CA GLN A 86 26.27 0.62 10.40
C GLN A 86 25.23 1.70 10.66
N ALA A 87 25.41 2.90 10.11
CA ALA A 87 24.44 4.00 10.20
C ALA A 87 23.09 3.61 9.58
N GLN A 88 23.09 3.02 8.38
CA GLN A 88 21.86 2.55 7.73
C GLN A 88 21.14 1.48 8.58
N ARG A 89 21.88 0.54 9.17
CA ARG A 89 21.30 -0.47 10.08
C ARG A 89 20.71 0.15 11.34
N LYS A 90 21.38 1.18 11.89
CA LYS A 90 20.88 1.93 13.04
C LYS A 90 19.57 2.64 12.69
N HIS A 91 19.55 3.44 11.61
CA HIS A 91 18.34 4.13 11.15
C HIS A 91 17.20 3.16 10.87
N LYS A 92 17.48 2.00 10.24
CA LYS A 92 16.45 0.99 9.98
C LYS A 92 15.87 0.40 11.27
N ARG A 93 16.69 0.15 12.30
CA ARG A 93 16.20 -0.33 13.59
C ARG A 93 15.34 0.73 14.29
N GLU A 94 15.80 1.97 14.32
CA GLU A 94 15.03 3.10 14.87
C GLU A 94 13.71 3.29 14.13
N PHE A 95 13.71 3.13 12.80
CA PHE A 95 12.50 3.13 11.99
C PHE A 95 11.54 1.99 12.38
N ILE A 96 12.03 0.76 12.46
CA ILE A 96 11.23 -0.41 12.86
C ILE A 96 10.59 -0.21 14.24
N GLU A 97 11.39 0.22 15.22
CA GLU A 97 10.97 0.47 16.60
C GLU A 97 9.94 1.60 16.66
N LYS A 98 10.22 2.73 15.99
CA LYS A 98 9.32 3.90 15.95
C LYS A 98 7.95 3.52 15.39
N LEU A 99 7.90 2.70 14.35
CA LEU A 99 6.66 2.29 13.69
C LEU A 99 6.00 1.06 14.35
N GLY A 100 6.65 0.44 15.35
CA GLY A 100 6.16 -0.78 15.97
C GLY A 100 6.07 -1.97 15.02
N LEU A 101 6.95 -2.05 14.01
CA LEU A 101 6.94 -3.14 13.02
C LEU A 101 7.43 -4.48 13.58
N ASP A 102 8.09 -4.46 14.75
CA ASP A 102 8.56 -5.63 15.49
C ASP A 102 7.75 -5.90 16.76
N TRP A 103 6.62 -5.19 16.95
CA TRP A 103 5.71 -5.43 18.06
C TRP A 103 5.22 -6.87 18.10
N LYS A 104 5.23 -7.44 19.29
CA LYS A 104 4.65 -8.75 19.59
C LYS A 104 3.18 -8.57 19.96
N ASN A 105 2.46 -9.69 20.07
CA ASN A 105 1.06 -9.68 20.52
C ASN A 105 0.88 -8.95 21.86
N VAL A 106 1.85 -9.06 22.79
CA VAL A 106 1.81 -8.35 24.08
C VAL A 106 1.87 -6.83 23.91
N ASP A 107 2.70 -6.32 23.01
CA ASP A 107 2.84 -4.87 22.77
C ASP A 107 1.57 -4.32 22.13
N ARG A 108 1.05 -5.03 21.12
CA ARG A 108 -0.24 -4.75 20.49
C ARG A 108 -1.38 -4.73 21.51
N ASP A 109 -1.48 -5.76 22.33
CA ASP A 109 -2.59 -5.89 23.28
C ASP A 109 -2.51 -4.80 24.36
N ALA A 110 -1.31 -4.44 24.82
CA ALA A 110 -1.09 -3.30 25.70
C ALA A 110 -1.51 -1.98 25.04
N TYR A 111 -1.15 -1.76 23.77
CA TYR A 111 -1.59 -0.59 23.01
C TYR A 111 -3.12 -0.53 22.89
N LEU A 112 -3.77 -1.64 22.55
CA LEU A 112 -5.22 -1.73 22.41
C LEU A 112 -5.98 -1.52 23.72
N GLN A 113 -5.39 -1.88 24.86
CA GLN A 113 -5.97 -1.63 26.19
C GLN A 113 -6.05 -0.14 26.53
N MET A 114 -5.19 0.70 25.93
CA MET A 114 -5.24 2.15 26.12
C MET A 114 -6.37 2.82 25.33
N ILE A 115 -6.95 2.11 24.36
CA ILE A 115 -8.00 2.67 23.49
C ILE A 115 -9.37 2.46 24.14
N PRO A 116 -10.18 3.52 24.34
CA PRO A 116 -11.51 3.40 24.91
C PRO A 116 -12.39 2.42 24.13
N ILE A 117 -13.04 1.50 24.85
CA ILE A 117 -14.05 0.60 24.31
C ILE A 117 -15.44 1.20 24.57
N LYS A 118 -16.26 1.30 23.53
CA LYS A 118 -17.66 1.73 23.62
C LYS A 118 -18.58 0.59 23.20
N THR A 119 -19.58 0.30 24.03
CA THR A 119 -20.62 -0.68 23.69
C THR A 119 -21.74 0.00 22.92
N VAL A 120 -22.06 -0.51 21.73
CA VAL A 120 -23.09 0.05 20.84
C VAL A 120 -24.20 -0.95 20.52
N SER A 121 -25.35 -0.42 20.14
CA SER A 121 -26.52 -1.20 19.72
C SER A 121 -26.89 -0.80 18.30
N ALA A 122 -27.33 -1.77 17.49
CA ALA A 122 -27.85 -1.45 16.17
C ALA A 122 -29.14 -0.62 16.31
N LEU A 123 -29.28 0.39 15.46
CA LEU A 123 -30.50 1.17 15.34
C LEU A 123 -31.62 0.34 14.69
N ALA A 124 -32.88 0.68 14.98
CA ALA A 124 -34.03 0.08 14.31
C ALA A 124 -34.02 0.37 12.80
N ALA A 125 -33.60 1.58 12.43
CA ALA A 125 -33.33 1.98 11.05
C ALA A 125 -31.94 2.63 10.98
N PRO A 126 -31.13 2.33 9.94
CA PRO A 126 -29.82 2.97 9.78
C PRO A 126 -29.94 4.49 9.71
N TYR A 127 -28.99 5.18 10.36
CA TYR A 127 -28.85 6.63 10.29
C TYR A 127 -27.37 7.00 10.09
N PRO A 128 -27.01 7.76 9.03
CA PRO A 128 -27.89 8.38 8.04
C PRO A 128 -28.65 7.37 7.15
N PRO A 129 -29.74 7.78 6.48
CA PRO A 129 -30.59 6.86 5.73
C PRO A 129 -29.87 6.16 4.57
N MET A 130 -30.31 4.94 4.27
CA MET A 130 -29.79 4.16 3.15
C MET A 130 -30.10 4.83 1.81
N ARG A 131 -29.14 4.80 0.89
CA ARG A 131 -29.29 5.30 -0.49
C ARG A 131 -29.62 6.79 -0.62
N GLU A 132 -29.18 7.60 0.33
CA GLU A 132 -29.21 9.07 0.25
C GLU A 132 -27.79 9.63 0.39
N CYS A 133 -27.40 10.59 -0.46
CA CYS A 133 -26.09 11.23 -0.38
C CYS A 133 -26.07 12.22 0.79
N ILE A 134 -25.13 12.09 1.71
CA ILE A 134 -25.19 12.83 2.98
C ILE A 134 -24.45 14.16 2.87
N ALA A 135 -25.14 15.26 3.17
CA ALA A 135 -24.56 16.59 3.31
C ALA A 135 -24.52 17.00 4.79
N GLU A 136 -23.34 17.31 5.33
CA GLU A 136 -23.18 17.72 6.75
C GLU A 136 -23.80 19.10 7.04
N SER A 137 -23.90 19.95 6.02
CA SER A 137 -24.33 21.34 6.20
C SER A 137 -25.24 21.78 5.05
N SER A 138 -25.95 22.89 5.27
CA SER A 138 -26.70 23.53 4.20
C SER A 138 -25.81 23.95 3.03
N SER A 139 -24.56 24.38 3.27
CA SER A 139 -23.62 24.73 2.19
C SER A 139 -23.37 23.53 1.26
N ILE A 140 -23.00 22.39 1.85
CA ILE A 140 -22.76 21.15 1.09
C ILE A 140 -24.03 20.73 0.35
N PHE A 141 -25.18 20.80 1.02
CA PHE A 141 -26.46 20.45 0.39
C PHE A 141 -26.69 21.26 -0.90
N HIS A 142 -26.56 22.59 -0.85
CA HIS A 142 -26.79 23.44 -2.02
C HIS A 142 -25.79 23.16 -3.16
N LYS A 143 -24.50 22.92 -2.84
CA LYS A 143 -23.47 22.60 -3.85
C LYS A 143 -23.80 21.32 -4.63
N TRP A 144 -24.36 20.31 -3.97
CA TRP A 144 -24.54 18.99 -4.55
C TRP A 144 -25.96 18.69 -5.02
N TYR A 145 -26.97 19.39 -4.49
CA TYR A 145 -28.38 19.09 -4.75
C TYR A 145 -28.70 19.09 -6.25
N ASP A 146 -28.34 20.17 -6.96
CA ASP A 146 -28.61 20.29 -8.39
C ASP A 146 -27.83 19.25 -9.21
N HIS A 147 -26.57 19.00 -8.87
CA HIS A 147 -25.77 17.97 -9.55
C HIS A 147 -26.42 16.59 -9.47
N PHE A 148 -26.89 16.18 -8.29
CA PHE A 148 -27.58 14.89 -8.16
C PHE A 148 -28.97 14.89 -8.79
N ALA A 149 -29.70 16.01 -8.73
CA ALA A 149 -31.06 16.13 -9.25
C ALA A 149 -31.12 16.18 -10.79
N THR A 150 -30.22 16.91 -11.44
CA THR A 150 -30.30 17.23 -12.87
C THR A 150 -28.98 17.03 -13.63
N GLY A 151 -27.84 16.98 -12.94
CA GLY A 151 -26.51 16.85 -13.56
C GLY A 151 -26.31 15.55 -14.36
N PRO A 152 -25.32 15.48 -15.26
CA PRO A 152 -25.05 14.29 -16.06
C PRO A 152 -24.80 13.04 -15.20
N GLN A 153 -25.34 11.89 -15.61
CA GLN A 153 -25.07 10.58 -14.97
C GLN A 153 -24.18 9.73 -15.87
N ALA A 154 -23.25 8.99 -15.28
CA ALA A 154 -22.41 8.05 -16.03
C ALA A 154 -23.24 6.88 -16.60
N ASP A 155 -24.29 6.46 -15.89
CA ASP A 155 -25.29 5.50 -16.37
C ASP A 155 -26.70 6.07 -16.18
N SER A 156 -27.28 6.59 -17.27
CA SER A 156 -28.62 7.20 -17.28
C SER A 156 -29.75 6.24 -16.92
N ARG A 157 -29.50 4.92 -16.90
CA ARG A 157 -30.48 3.91 -16.48
C ARG A 157 -30.62 3.83 -14.96
N LYS A 158 -29.68 4.39 -14.20
CA LYS A 158 -29.72 4.36 -12.73
C LYS A 158 -30.57 5.49 -12.19
N ARG A 159 -31.35 5.16 -11.16
CA ARG A 159 -32.11 6.16 -10.40
C ARG A 159 -31.15 7.13 -9.69
N ARG A 160 -31.45 8.43 -9.78
CA ARG A 160 -30.78 9.49 -9.02
C ARG A 160 -31.00 9.33 -7.52
N LEU A 161 -29.94 9.53 -6.74
CA LEU A 161 -30.02 9.49 -5.28
C LEU A 161 -30.32 10.90 -4.76
N PRO A 162 -31.25 11.06 -3.80
CA PRO A 162 -31.48 12.35 -3.18
C PRO A 162 -30.30 12.74 -2.28
N VAL A 163 -30.15 14.04 -2.02
CA VAL A 163 -29.23 14.54 -1.01
C VAL A 163 -29.98 14.68 0.33
N HIS A 164 -29.44 14.09 1.38
CA HIS A 164 -29.94 14.17 2.75
C HIS A 164 -29.11 15.16 3.55
N ARG A 165 -29.73 16.20 4.09
CA ARG A 165 -29.08 17.06 5.07
C ARG A 165 -29.05 16.34 6.42
N LEU A 166 -27.85 16.15 6.96
CA LEU A 166 -27.67 15.46 8.23
C LEU A 166 -28.35 16.22 9.38
N ASP A 167 -29.00 15.46 10.25
CA ASP A 167 -29.51 15.87 11.55
C ASP A 167 -28.62 15.25 12.63
N HIS A 168 -27.69 16.06 13.15
CA HIS A 168 -26.70 15.59 14.13
C HIS A 168 -27.33 15.05 15.41
N SER A 169 -28.56 15.47 15.77
CA SER A 169 -29.24 14.99 16.98
C SER A 169 -29.63 13.52 16.93
N LYS A 170 -29.65 12.92 15.73
CA LYS A 170 -29.95 11.49 15.51
C LYS A 170 -28.69 10.61 15.53
N LEU A 171 -27.50 11.19 15.64
CA LEU A 171 -26.27 10.44 15.83
C LEU A 171 -26.22 9.90 17.27
N VAL A 172 -25.81 8.64 17.39
CA VAL A 172 -25.57 7.97 18.67
C VAL A 172 -24.18 8.30 19.20
N TYR A 173 -23.20 8.41 18.29
CA TYR A 173 -21.83 8.72 18.64
C TYR A 173 -21.15 9.51 17.52
N ASP A 174 -20.29 10.43 17.90
CA ASP A 174 -19.51 11.25 16.99
C ASP A 174 -18.03 11.18 17.36
N VAL A 175 -17.25 10.40 16.61
CA VAL A 175 -15.82 10.18 16.87
C VAL A 175 -15.02 11.38 16.41
N LEU A 176 -14.38 12.06 17.35
CA LEU A 176 -13.65 13.30 17.09
C LEU A 176 -12.30 13.06 16.37
N PRO A 177 -11.70 14.09 15.74
CA PRO A 177 -10.49 13.92 14.91
C PRO A 177 -9.25 13.41 15.65
N LYS A 178 -9.20 13.59 16.98
CA LYS A 178 -8.12 13.13 17.85
C LYS A 178 -8.50 11.92 18.71
N GLU A 179 -9.70 11.39 18.52
CA GLU A 179 -10.24 10.30 19.32
C GLU A 179 -10.06 8.96 18.61
N SER A 180 -9.32 8.06 19.25
CA SER A 180 -9.31 6.63 18.94
C SER A 180 -10.35 5.91 19.78
N VAL A 181 -11.07 4.95 19.19
CA VAL A 181 -12.14 4.22 19.88
C VAL A 181 -12.36 2.85 19.25
N ILE A 182 -12.68 1.86 20.08
CA ILE A 182 -13.09 0.52 19.65
C ILE A 182 -14.57 0.32 19.99
N PHE A 183 -15.37 -0.01 18.99
CA PHE A 183 -16.79 -0.29 19.16
C PHE A 183 -17.06 -1.79 19.21
N ARG A 184 -17.67 -2.24 20.31
CA ARG A 184 -18.17 -3.61 20.45
C ARG A 184 -19.68 -3.59 20.62
N ASN A 185 -20.37 -4.62 20.13
CA ASN A 185 -21.80 -4.78 20.44
C ASN A 185 -22.01 -5.35 21.85
N ARG A 186 -23.27 -5.46 22.29
CA ARG A 186 -23.63 -6.03 23.61
C ARG A 186 -23.15 -7.47 23.84
N ARG A 187 -22.81 -8.21 22.78
CA ARG A 187 -22.24 -9.57 22.86
C ARG A 187 -20.70 -9.56 22.85
N GLY A 188 -20.07 -8.39 23.00
CA GLY A 188 -18.62 -8.24 22.98
C GLY A 188 -17.97 -8.37 21.60
N ARG A 189 -18.73 -8.50 20.50
CA ARG A 189 -18.15 -8.64 19.15
C ARG A 189 -17.72 -7.27 18.63
N LEU A 190 -16.55 -7.20 18.01
CA LEU A 190 -16.10 -5.99 17.31
C LEU A 190 -17.03 -5.63 16.16
N VAL A 191 -17.39 -4.36 16.13
CA VAL A 191 -18.23 -3.74 15.10
C VAL A 191 -17.39 -2.78 14.27
N ALA A 192 -16.55 -1.98 14.94
CA ALA A 192 -15.64 -1.05 14.29
C ALA A 192 -14.48 -0.68 15.21
N ALA A 193 -13.40 -0.18 14.63
CA ALA A 193 -12.31 0.46 15.34
C ALA A 193 -11.87 1.72 14.58
N VAL A 194 -11.55 2.78 15.29
CA VAL A 194 -10.98 4.01 14.75
C VAL A 194 -9.67 4.26 15.48
N LEU A 195 -8.55 4.25 14.76
CA LEU A 195 -7.23 4.53 15.30
C LEU A 195 -6.68 5.81 14.67
N ARG A 196 -6.49 6.85 15.49
CA ARG A 196 -5.86 8.11 15.09
C ARG A 196 -4.35 8.01 15.22
N ASN A 197 -3.63 8.86 14.48
CA ASN A 197 -2.18 8.91 14.46
C ASN A 197 -1.56 7.53 14.23
N PHE A 198 -2.14 6.77 13.29
CA PHE A 198 -1.88 5.35 13.11
C PHE A 198 -0.41 5.04 12.79
N CYS A 199 0.23 5.82 11.92
CA CYS A 199 1.66 5.77 11.70
C CYS A 199 2.35 6.96 12.39
N PRO A 200 3.21 6.76 13.40
CA PRO A 200 3.83 7.85 14.15
C PRO A 200 4.93 8.59 13.39
N ASP A 201 5.30 8.15 12.18
CA ASP A 201 6.29 8.83 11.33
C ASP A 201 5.61 9.60 10.20
N GLU A 202 5.54 10.92 10.34
CA GLU A 202 4.87 11.81 9.37
C GLU A 202 5.48 11.72 7.96
N ALA A 203 6.80 11.53 7.85
CA ALA A 203 7.45 11.39 6.56
C ALA A 203 7.06 10.09 5.83
N THR A 204 6.84 9.01 6.58
CA THR A 204 6.28 7.76 6.05
C THR A 204 4.86 7.95 5.56
N VAL A 205 4.02 8.67 6.31
CA VAL A 205 2.65 9.00 5.88
C VAL A 205 2.67 9.85 4.61
N ALA A 206 3.55 10.86 4.54
CA ALA A 206 3.71 11.73 3.39
C ALA A 206 4.20 10.98 2.15
N TRP A 207 5.14 10.04 2.30
CA TRP A 207 5.57 9.16 1.22
C TRP A 207 4.45 8.26 0.73
N ALA A 208 3.70 7.63 1.64
CA ALA A 208 2.57 6.80 1.25
C ALA A 208 1.52 7.63 0.48
N ASP A 209 1.24 8.85 0.94
CA ASP A 209 0.32 9.78 0.27
C ASP A 209 0.83 10.19 -1.11
N SER A 210 2.13 10.46 -1.27
CA SER A 210 2.71 10.81 -2.57
C SER A 210 2.58 9.65 -3.57
N VAL A 211 2.79 8.40 -3.13
CA VAL A 211 2.58 7.22 -3.99
C VAL A 211 1.12 7.09 -4.42
N VAL A 212 0.17 7.36 -3.52
CA VAL A 212 -1.26 7.38 -3.87
C VAL A 212 -1.53 8.51 -4.86
N ALA A 213 -1.07 9.73 -4.56
CA ALA A 213 -1.22 10.90 -5.41
C ALA A 213 -0.74 10.65 -6.85
N ASP A 214 0.44 10.06 -7.01
CA ASP A 214 1.04 9.73 -8.31
C ASP A 214 0.22 8.67 -9.07
N ALA A 215 -0.36 7.70 -8.36
CA ALA A 215 -1.11 6.60 -8.96
C ALA A 215 -2.52 7.00 -9.42
N MET A 216 -3.12 8.03 -8.81
CA MET A 216 -4.54 8.38 -9.01
C MET A 216 -4.86 8.92 -10.41
N PRO A 217 -4.17 9.93 -10.98
CA PRO A 217 -4.55 10.53 -12.26
C PRO A 217 -4.58 9.53 -13.42
N GLY A 218 -3.59 8.65 -13.48
CA GLY A 218 -3.42 7.69 -14.57
C GLY A 218 -4.38 6.50 -14.56
N ARG A 219 -5.26 6.36 -13.55
CA ARG A 219 -6.12 5.17 -13.38
C ARG A 219 -7.61 5.48 -13.53
N ARG A 220 -8.36 4.50 -14.02
CA ARG A 220 -9.81 4.56 -14.25
C ARG A 220 -10.56 4.47 -12.92
N ASN A 221 -11.50 5.38 -12.73
CA ASN A 221 -12.44 5.33 -11.61
C ASN A 221 -13.35 4.09 -11.76
N ILE A 222 -13.42 3.25 -10.73
CA ILE A 222 -14.30 2.07 -10.73
C ILE A 222 -15.72 2.39 -10.22
N ARG A 223 -15.94 3.63 -9.76
CA ARG A 223 -17.20 4.13 -9.18
C ARG A 223 -17.61 5.46 -9.81
N MET A 224 -17.96 5.41 -11.10
CA MET A 224 -18.27 6.62 -11.89
C MET A 224 -19.54 7.38 -11.46
N GLU A 225 -20.43 6.77 -10.67
CA GLU A 225 -21.65 7.44 -10.16
C GLU A 225 -21.44 8.15 -8.83
N ASP A 226 -20.34 7.83 -8.15
CA ASP A 226 -20.05 8.32 -6.81
C ASP A 226 -19.10 9.52 -6.95
N PRO A 227 -19.26 10.59 -6.15
CA PRO A 227 -18.31 11.70 -6.14
C PRO A 227 -16.89 11.26 -5.79
N GLY A 228 -15.92 11.99 -6.35
CA GLY A 228 -14.50 11.69 -6.21
C GLY A 228 -14.05 10.50 -7.06
N LYS A 229 -12.94 9.89 -6.65
CA LYS A 229 -12.28 8.85 -7.45
C LYS A 229 -11.89 7.66 -6.58
N LEU A 230 -12.25 6.46 -7.04
CA LEU A 230 -11.86 5.21 -6.42
C LEU A 230 -11.19 4.32 -7.48
N VAL A 231 -9.96 3.90 -7.25
CA VAL A 231 -9.20 3.08 -8.21
C VAL A 231 -8.80 1.76 -7.57
N GLN A 232 -9.07 0.66 -8.26
CA GLN A 232 -8.69 -0.67 -7.79
C GLN A 232 -7.18 -0.89 -7.93
N MET A 233 -6.59 -1.57 -6.95
CA MET A 233 -5.18 -1.99 -6.90
C MET A 233 -5.09 -3.50 -6.59
N GLY A 234 -4.05 -4.16 -7.10
CA GLY A 234 -3.83 -5.59 -6.90
C GLY A 234 -4.56 -6.50 -7.89
N TYR A 235 -4.82 -7.74 -7.47
CA TYR A 235 -5.51 -8.75 -8.27
C TYR A 235 -7.01 -8.46 -8.41
N SER A 236 -7.56 -8.71 -9.60
CA SER A 236 -8.96 -8.48 -9.93
C SER A 236 -9.62 -9.70 -10.55
N ALA A 237 -10.95 -9.78 -10.39
CA ALA A 237 -11.82 -10.77 -11.04
C ALA A 237 -12.19 -10.38 -12.49
N GLY A 238 -11.73 -9.22 -12.97
CA GLY A 238 -12.06 -8.68 -14.28
C GLY A 238 -13.53 -8.28 -14.44
N ALA A 239 -13.90 -7.93 -15.67
CA ALA A 239 -15.25 -7.55 -16.02
C ALA A 239 -16.25 -8.69 -15.72
N ARG A 240 -17.52 -8.35 -15.51
CA ARG A 240 -18.58 -9.38 -15.33
C ARG A 240 -18.82 -10.15 -16.62
N SER A 241 -18.83 -9.45 -17.76
CA SER A 241 -19.00 -10.02 -19.11
C SER A 241 -17.79 -10.82 -19.58
N LYS A 242 -16.59 -10.54 -19.05
CA LYS A 242 -15.34 -11.23 -19.41
C LYS A 242 -14.48 -11.45 -18.14
N PRO A 243 -14.85 -12.39 -17.27
CA PRO A 243 -14.11 -12.67 -16.04
C PRO A 243 -12.68 -13.12 -16.36
N SER A 244 -11.70 -12.64 -15.60
CA SER A 244 -10.29 -13.00 -15.75
C SER A 244 -9.56 -12.81 -14.43
N PHE A 245 -8.65 -13.73 -14.08
CA PHE A 245 -7.72 -13.55 -12.97
C PHE A 245 -6.45 -12.86 -13.45
N HIS A 246 -6.20 -11.62 -13.04
CA HIS A 246 -4.97 -10.90 -13.36
C HIS A 246 -4.78 -9.72 -12.39
N TRP A 247 -3.57 -9.15 -12.34
CA TRP A 247 -3.36 -7.80 -11.87
C TRP A 247 -4.28 -6.81 -12.59
N VAL A 248 -4.87 -5.88 -11.85
CA VAL A 248 -5.83 -4.91 -12.37
C VAL A 248 -5.24 -4.11 -13.55
N ARG A 249 -6.02 -4.00 -14.64
CA ARG A 249 -5.66 -3.24 -15.84
C ARG A 249 -6.57 -2.02 -15.95
N ASN A 250 -6.23 -0.96 -15.23
CA ASN A 250 -7.06 0.24 -15.14
C ASN A 250 -6.34 1.53 -15.56
N LEU A 251 -5.21 1.46 -16.25
CA LEU A 251 -4.54 2.67 -16.75
C LEU A 251 -5.37 3.34 -17.87
N LEU A 252 -5.48 4.66 -17.81
CA LEU A 252 -6.20 5.48 -18.79
C LEU A 252 -5.38 5.73 -20.06
N SER A 253 -4.05 5.75 -19.95
CA SER A 253 -3.14 5.92 -21.06
C SER A 253 -1.97 4.95 -20.96
N LYS A 254 -1.31 4.72 -22.09
CA LYS A 254 -0.03 3.98 -22.16
C LYS A 254 1.17 4.92 -22.02
N ALA A 255 0.95 6.21 -21.74
CA ALA A 255 2.03 7.18 -21.61
C ALA A 255 2.98 6.72 -20.48
N GLY A 256 4.29 6.68 -20.77
CA GLY A 256 5.32 6.14 -19.86
C GLY A 256 5.67 4.65 -20.07
N GLY A 257 4.89 3.90 -20.85
CA GLY A 257 5.19 2.52 -21.23
C GLY A 257 5.06 1.48 -20.10
N PRO A 258 5.31 0.19 -20.40
CA PRO A 258 5.15 -0.91 -19.44
C PRO A 258 6.00 -0.78 -18.16
N ALA A 259 7.20 -0.21 -18.27
CA ALA A 259 8.09 -0.02 -17.12
C ALA A 259 7.52 0.98 -16.09
N ALA A 260 6.96 2.10 -16.54
CA ALA A 260 6.32 3.06 -15.64
C ALA A 260 5.09 2.48 -14.94
N ALA A 261 4.30 1.67 -15.66
CA ALA A 261 3.16 0.95 -15.09
C ALA A 261 3.61 -0.04 -14.01
N ALA A 262 4.63 -0.86 -14.30
CA ALA A 262 5.19 -1.81 -13.35
C ALA A 262 5.75 -1.13 -12.11
N GLU A 263 6.42 0.02 -12.27
CA GLU A 263 6.94 0.80 -11.14
C GLU A 263 5.82 1.41 -10.30
N SER A 264 4.76 1.93 -10.91
CA SER A 264 3.56 2.39 -10.19
C SER A 264 2.92 1.26 -9.39
N ASP A 265 2.75 0.09 -9.98
CA ASP A 265 2.20 -1.11 -9.31
C ASP A 265 3.10 -1.59 -8.16
N ARG A 266 4.43 -1.55 -8.36
CA ARG A 266 5.43 -1.88 -7.33
C ARG A 266 5.36 -0.92 -6.15
N LYS A 267 5.39 0.40 -6.39
CA LYS A 267 5.31 1.43 -5.35
C LYS A 267 4.01 1.32 -4.57
N ALA A 268 2.88 1.20 -5.26
CA ALA A 268 1.59 1.01 -4.60
C ALA A 268 1.58 -0.23 -3.71
N SER A 269 2.12 -1.35 -4.20
CA SER A 269 2.22 -2.59 -3.42
C SER A 269 3.15 -2.46 -2.21
N CYS A 270 4.20 -1.64 -2.29
CA CYS A 270 5.04 -1.31 -1.13
C CYS A 270 4.25 -0.56 -0.05
N VAL A 271 3.40 0.40 -0.45
CA VAL A 271 2.51 1.11 0.49
C VAL A 271 1.51 0.15 1.13
N TYR A 272 0.89 -0.73 0.35
CA TYR A 272 -0.01 -1.76 0.90
C TYR A 272 0.72 -2.72 1.83
N ALA A 273 1.94 -3.15 1.49
CA ALA A 273 2.74 -4.03 2.33
C ALA A 273 3.07 -3.37 3.68
N LEU A 274 3.52 -2.11 3.67
CA LEU A 274 3.75 -1.34 4.89
C LEU A 274 2.46 -1.19 5.71
N ALA A 275 1.37 -0.75 5.08
CA ALA A 275 0.08 -0.61 5.73
C ALA A 275 -0.35 -1.93 6.38
N TRP A 276 -0.20 -3.05 5.68
CA TRP A 276 -0.50 -4.37 6.20
C TRP A 276 0.36 -4.73 7.42
N GLN A 277 1.67 -4.46 7.41
CA GLN A 277 2.53 -4.72 8.57
C GLN A 277 2.10 -3.88 9.78
N LEU A 278 1.80 -2.59 9.58
CA LEU A 278 1.29 -1.74 10.65
C LEU A 278 -0.03 -2.28 11.20
N LEU A 279 -0.96 -2.68 10.33
CA LEU A 279 -2.25 -3.22 10.76
C LEU A 279 -2.08 -4.49 11.58
N ARG A 280 -1.20 -5.42 11.16
CA ARG A 280 -0.89 -6.64 11.94
C ARG A 280 -0.37 -6.33 13.34
N GLY A 281 0.42 -5.26 13.48
CA GLY A 281 0.97 -4.82 14.77
C GLY A 281 -0.01 -4.05 15.66
N HIS A 282 -1.06 -3.43 15.11
CA HIS A 282 -1.88 -2.45 15.85
C HIS A 282 -3.38 -2.76 15.92
N LEU A 283 -3.92 -3.60 15.05
CA LEU A 283 -5.36 -3.92 15.05
C LEU A 283 -5.71 -5.04 16.03
N PRO A 284 -6.97 -5.10 16.52
CA PRO A 284 -7.46 -6.27 17.25
C PRO A 284 -7.22 -7.57 16.47
N GLU A 285 -6.78 -8.61 17.18
CA GLU A 285 -6.44 -9.90 16.57
C GLU A 285 -7.57 -10.49 15.73
N GLU A 286 -8.83 -10.29 16.14
CA GLU A 286 -10.00 -10.78 15.41
C GLU A 286 -10.12 -10.21 13.99
N VAL A 287 -9.53 -9.04 13.72
CA VAL A 287 -9.48 -8.45 12.37
C VAL A 287 -8.38 -9.13 11.56
N ILE A 288 -7.18 -9.28 12.12
CA ILE A 288 -6.05 -9.91 11.43
C ILE A 288 -6.34 -11.37 11.13
N ARG A 289 -6.96 -12.08 12.08
CA ARG A 289 -7.38 -13.47 11.91
C ARG A 289 -8.41 -13.65 10.79
N ASP A 290 -9.33 -12.70 10.61
CA ASP A 290 -10.31 -12.75 9.51
C ASP A 290 -9.64 -12.72 8.12
N PHE A 291 -8.60 -11.88 7.97
CA PHE A 291 -7.78 -11.88 6.76
C PHE A 291 -6.89 -13.11 6.65
N ASP A 292 -6.24 -13.56 7.73
CA ASP A 292 -5.39 -14.75 7.73
C ASP A 292 -6.20 -16.01 7.36
N ASP A 293 -7.39 -16.20 7.96
CA ASP A 293 -8.31 -17.30 7.64
C ASP A 293 -8.77 -17.24 6.18
N PHE A 294 -9.06 -16.04 5.66
CA PHE A 294 -9.40 -15.85 4.25
C PHE A 294 -8.24 -16.23 3.32
N MET A 295 -7.03 -15.79 3.63
CA MET A 295 -5.84 -16.10 2.83
C MET A 295 -5.49 -17.59 2.90
N GLU A 296 -5.61 -18.20 4.07
CA GLU A 296 -5.36 -19.63 4.28
C GLU A 296 -6.40 -20.49 3.53
N LYS A 297 -7.68 -20.12 3.59
CA LYS A 297 -8.75 -20.83 2.90
C LYS A 297 -8.63 -20.74 1.37
N THR A 298 -8.33 -19.56 0.84
CA THR A 298 -8.39 -19.31 -0.61
C THR A 298 -7.06 -19.56 -1.32
N LYS A 299 -5.94 -19.53 -0.58
CA LYS A 299 -4.58 -19.59 -1.13
C LYS A 299 -4.35 -18.58 -2.26
N LEU A 300 -5.07 -17.45 -2.23
CA LEU A 300 -4.95 -16.37 -3.21
C LEU A 300 -3.53 -15.78 -3.19
N LYS A 301 -3.05 -15.36 -4.36
CA LYS A 301 -1.80 -14.60 -4.45
C LYS A 301 -1.91 -13.30 -3.66
N ARG A 302 -0.87 -12.94 -2.92
CA ARG A 302 -0.76 -11.67 -2.19
C ARG A 302 -0.47 -10.52 -3.14
N MET A 303 -0.68 -9.27 -2.71
CA MET A 303 -0.42 -8.09 -3.54
C MET A 303 1.09 -7.88 -3.75
N ASP A 304 1.62 -8.50 -4.80
CA ASP A 304 3.05 -8.67 -5.10
C ASP A 304 3.58 -7.69 -6.15
N GLY A 305 2.86 -6.61 -6.43
CA GLY A 305 3.22 -5.65 -7.47
C GLY A 305 3.28 -6.29 -8.85
N ASN A 306 2.38 -7.24 -9.16
CA ASN A 306 2.41 -8.04 -10.38
C ASN A 306 3.74 -8.80 -10.53
N GLY A 307 4.16 -9.45 -9.45
CA GLY A 307 5.41 -10.22 -9.35
C GLY A 307 6.66 -9.42 -8.99
N GLN A 308 6.62 -8.08 -9.03
CA GLN A 308 7.79 -7.21 -8.77
C GLN A 308 8.32 -7.26 -7.33
N LEU A 309 7.50 -7.69 -6.37
CA LEU A 309 7.90 -7.84 -4.96
C LEU A 309 8.28 -9.27 -4.58
N SER A 310 8.25 -10.21 -5.55
CA SER A 310 8.60 -11.60 -5.27
C SER A 310 10.08 -11.70 -4.91
N PRO A 311 10.48 -12.60 -3.99
CA PRO A 311 11.90 -12.86 -3.75
C PRO A 311 12.52 -13.26 -5.10
N GLY A 312 13.64 -12.64 -5.48
CA GLY A 312 14.26 -12.73 -6.81
C GLY A 312 14.79 -14.11 -7.25
N ILE A 313 14.09 -15.19 -6.94
CA ILE A 313 14.24 -16.48 -7.59
C ILE A 313 13.24 -16.52 -8.75
N LEU A 314 13.77 -16.33 -9.96
CA LEU A 314 13.16 -16.77 -11.20
C LEU A 314 12.45 -18.12 -10.98
N ASN A 315 11.16 -18.17 -11.29
CA ASN A 315 10.41 -19.42 -11.50
C ASN A 315 10.11 -20.31 -10.29
N CYS A 316 9.85 -19.76 -9.10
CA CYS A 316 9.08 -20.51 -8.10
C CYS A 316 7.65 -19.97 -8.02
N THR A 317 6.74 -20.68 -8.68
CA THR A 317 5.34 -20.74 -8.29
C THR A 317 5.27 -20.92 -6.77
N GLN A 318 4.74 -19.91 -6.09
CA GLN A 318 4.48 -19.89 -4.65
C GLN A 318 5.76 -19.90 -3.79
N SER A 319 6.20 -18.71 -3.36
CA SER A 319 6.89 -18.63 -2.06
C SER A 319 5.91 -19.15 -1.00
N PRO A 320 6.24 -20.21 -0.24
CA PRO A 320 5.36 -20.72 0.81
C PRO A 320 4.99 -19.56 1.75
N GLY A 321 3.70 -19.25 1.86
CA GLY A 321 3.19 -18.21 2.76
C GLY A 321 3.06 -16.79 2.17
N GLY A 322 3.40 -16.55 0.89
CA GLY A 322 3.18 -15.23 0.28
C GLY A 322 4.13 -14.14 0.79
N ALA A 323 5.34 -14.54 1.20
CA ALA A 323 6.42 -13.63 1.56
C ALA A 323 7.03 -12.95 0.32
N GLY A 324 7.48 -11.71 0.50
CA GLY A 324 8.13 -10.92 -0.55
C GLY A 324 9.11 -9.89 0.03
N SER A 325 9.54 -8.95 -0.81
CA SER A 325 10.36 -7.81 -0.40
C SER A 325 9.70 -6.51 -0.82
N TYR A 326 9.68 -5.52 0.07
CA TYR A 326 9.17 -4.18 -0.22
C TYR A 326 10.12 -3.12 0.33
N SER A 327 10.04 -1.90 -0.19
CA SER A 327 10.82 -0.77 0.33
C SER A 327 9.93 0.40 0.74
N VAL A 328 10.37 1.13 1.76
CA VAL A 328 9.74 2.36 2.24
C VAL A 328 10.74 3.48 2.09
N ASN A 329 10.34 4.62 1.52
CA ASN A 329 11.19 5.79 1.42
C ASN A 329 10.65 6.85 2.40
N ALA A 330 11.37 7.10 3.50
CA ALA A 330 10.98 8.08 4.50
C ALA A 330 12.20 8.88 4.96
N ASN A 331 12.04 10.19 5.12
CA ASN A 331 13.12 11.12 5.53
C ASN A 331 14.38 11.02 4.65
N GLY A 332 14.22 10.79 3.34
CA GLY A 332 15.34 10.63 2.41
C GLY A 332 16.12 9.31 2.58
N HIS A 333 15.61 8.37 3.39
CA HIS A 333 16.16 7.04 3.55
C HIS A 333 15.25 5.99 2.93
N GLU A 334 15.86 5.05 2.19
CA GLU A 334 15.17 3.84 1.75
C GLU A 334 15.40 2.68 2.73
N PHE A 335 14.30 2.12 3.23
CA PHE A 335 14.27 0.96 4.12
C PHE A 335 13.72 -0.25 3.37
N SER A 336 14.58 -1.21 3.03
CA SER A 336 14.16 -2.45 2.36
C SER A 336 13.87 -3.56 3.37
N PHE A 337 12.71 -4.20 3.23
CA PHE A 337 12.26 -5.33 4.02
C PHE A 337 12.24 -6.57 3.14
N HIS A 338 12.71 -7.70 3.66
CA HIS A 338 12.87 -8.95 2.91
C HIS A 338 12.22 -10.11 3.64
N HIS A 339 11.67 -11.06 2.88
CA HIS A 339 10.98 -12.24 3.41
C HIS A 339 9.84 -11.89 4.38
N VAL A 340 9.12 -10.81 4.08
CA VAL A 340 7.99 -10.34 4.87
C VAL A 340 6.69 -10.71 4.17
N GLU A 341 5.67 -11.08 4.94
CA GLU A 341 4.34 -11.36 4.42
C GLU A 341 3.76 -10.12 3.71
N LEU A 342 3.36 -10.26 2.45
CA LEU A 342 2.77 -9.16 1.69
C LEU A 342 1.28 -8.94 2.04
N ALA A 343 0.75 -7.81 1.59
CA ALA A 343 -0.64 -7.44 1.78
C ALA A 343 -1.63 -8.44 1.13
N PRO A 344 -2.89 -8.50 1.63
CA PRO A 344 -4.00 -9.17 0.96
C PRO A 344 -4.10 -8.80 -0.54
N PRO A 345 -4.68 -9.67 -1.39
CA PRO A 345 -4.59 -9.62 -2.86
C PRO A 345 -5.04 -8.32 -3.51
N ALA A 346 -5.96 -7.60 -2.89
CA ALA A 346 -6.70 -6.53 -3.53
C ALA A 346 -7.02 -5.40 -2.55
N GLY A 347 -7.07 -4.19 -3.08
CA GLY A 347 -7.48 -2.99 -2.37
C GLY A 347 -7.93 -1.90 -3.32
N VAL A 348 -8.18 -0.72 -2.77
CA VAL A 348 -8.51 0.49 -3.53
C VAL A 348 -7.74 1.69 -2.99
N PHE A 349 -7.28 2.56 -3.88
CA PHE A 349 -6.97 3.94 -3.51
C PHE A 349 -8.21 4.81 -3.72
N GLY A 350 -8.38 5.79 -2.83
CA GLY A 350 -9.48 6.74 -2.88
C GLY A 350 -8.99 8.17 -2.75
N GLU A 351 -9.60 9.07 -3.50
CA GLU A 351 -9.41 10.51 -3.39
C GLU A 351 -10.78 11.18 -3.45
N ASN A 352 -11.11 11.98 -2.42
CA ASN A 352 -12.37 12.71 -2.29
C ASN A 352 -13.61 11.82 -2.51
N TYR A 353 -13.49 10.52 -2.25
CA TYR A 353 -14.56 9.55 -2.51
C TYR A 353 -15.68 9.71 -1.49
N ALA A 354 -16.90 9.96 -1.97
CA ALA A 354 -18.11 9.97 -1.15
C ALA A 354 -19.11 8.93 -1.67
N ARG A 355 -19.91 8.35 -0.76
CA ARG A 355 -20.95 7.41 -1.18
C ARG A 355 -22.06 7.33 -0.14
N ALA A 356 -23.29 7.39 -0.65
CA ALA A 356 -24.51 7.16 0.13
C ALA A 356 -24.44 5.86 0.96
N PRO A 357 -25.09 5.80 2.14
CA PRO A 357 -25.08 4.60 2.97
C PRO A 357 -25.56 3.36 2.21
N HIS A 358 -24.76 2.30 2.28
CA HIS A 358 -24.91 1.07 1.52
C HIS A 358 -24.33 -0.13 2.28
N THR A 359 -24.41 -1.32 1.67
CA THR A 359 -23.77 -2.56 2.15
C THR A 359 -23.00 -3.20 1.01
N GLU A 360 -21.90 -3.86 1.32
CA GLU A 360 -21.07 -4.58 0.35
C GLU A 360 -20.79 -6.01 0.81
N LYS A 361 -20.85 -6.95 -0.13
CA LYS A 361 -20.45 -8.34 0.13
C LYS A 361 -18.95 -8.47 -0.14
N GLN A 362 -18.23 -9.00 0.84
CA GLN A 362 -16.80 -9.33 0.75
C GLN A 362 -16.59 -10.79 1.19
N PRO A 363 -15.50 -11.44 0.74
CA PRO A 363 -15.21 -12.84 1.08
C PRO A 363 -14.65 -13.02 2.50
N HIS A 364 -14.30 -11.92 3.17
CA HIS A 364 -13.92 -11.81 4.57
C HIS A 364 -14.87 -10.82 5.28
N LYS A 365 -14.83 -10.76 6.61
CA LYS A 365 -15.78 -10.02 7.44
C LYS A 365 -15.48 -8.54 7.52
N TYR A 366 -14.21 -8.14 7.63
CA TYR A 366 -13.83 -6.76 7.92
C TYR A 366 -13.25 -6.04 6.70
N GLY A 367 -13.68 -4.79 6.51
CA GLY A 367 -12.99 -3.82 5.67
C GLY A 367 -12.08 -2.96 6.54
N VAL A 368 -10.96 -2.52 5.99
CA VAL A 368 -10.03 -1.61 6.66
C VAL A 368 -9.61 -0.51 5.70
N SER A 369 -9.60 0.74 6.16
CA SER A 369 -9.10 1.88 5.41
C SER A 369 -8.09 2.64 6.22
N TRP A 370 -7.15 3.29 5.53
CA TRP A 370 -6.19 4.21 6.12
C TRP A 370 -6.24 5.51 5.33
N THR A 371 -6.79 6.55 5.94
CA THR A 371 -6.71 7.92 5.45
C THR A 371 -5.31 8.45 5.73
N LEU A 372 -4.59 8.82 4.68
CA LEU A 372 -3.22 9.32 4.76
C LEU A 372 -3.23 10.84 4.94
N THR A 373 -3.84 11.52 3.97
CA THR A 373 -3.99 12.98 3.94
C THR A 373 -5.45 13.37 4.07
N ARG A 374 -5.69 14.45 4.81
CA ARG A 374 -6.93 15.22 4.77
C ARG A 374 -6.62 16.71 4.93
N THR A 375 -7.14 17.54 4.03
CA THR A 375 -7.20 19.00 4.18
C THR A 375 -8.62 19.45 4.51
N GLY A 376 -8.77 20.67 5.02
CA GLY A 376 -10.06 21.22 5.43
C GLY A 376 -10.50 20.79 6.84
N GLY A 377 -11.45 21.55 7.39
CA GLY A 377 -11.99 21.31 8.72
C GLY A 377 -13.01 20.18 8.78
N VAL A 378 -13.63 20.03 9.94
CA VAL A 378 -14.72 19.06 10.17
C VAL A 378 -15.94 19.44 9.35
N GLU A 379 -16.24 20.73 9.28
CA GLU A 379 -17.37 21.32 8.55
C GLU A 379 -17.36 21.06 7.04
N TRP A 380 -16.24 20.57 6.49
CA TRP A 380 -16.06 20.28 5.06
C TRP A 380 -16.60 18.91 4.63
N GLY A 381 -17.20 18.13 5.52
CA GLY A 381 -17.76 16.82 5.19
C GLY A 381 -16.72 15.75 4.87
N GLY A 382 -17.06 14.78 4.02
CA GLY A 382 -16.18 13.62 3.78
C GLY A 382 -16.00 12.72 5.01
N HIS A 383 -16.98 12.68 5.91
CA HIS A 383 -16.98 11.87 7.13
C HIS A 383 -17.47 10.46 6.85
N PHE A 384 -16.93 9.49 7.59
CA PHE A 384 -17.35 8.09 7.46
C PHE A 384 -18.47 7.76 8.44
N TYR A 385 -19.40 6.91 8.03
CA TYR A 385 -20.56 6.53 8.82
C TYR A 385 -20.64 5.02 9.00
N LEU A 386 -20.87 4.58 10.23
CA LEU A 386 -21.38 3.24 10.53
C LEU A 386 -22.88 3.38 10.75
N ALA A 387 -23.62 3.60 9.66
CA ALA A 387 -25.02 4.01 9.68
C ALA A 387 -25.92 3.03 10.46
N LYS A 388 -25.60 1.73 10.48
CA LYS A 388 -26.31 0.73 11.29
C LYS A 388 -26.34 1.07 12.79
N TYR A 389 -25.37 1.84 13.28
CA TYR A 389 -25.21 2.17 14.69
C TYR A 389 -25.35 3.66 14.99
N GLY A 390 -25.63 4.50 13.98
CA GLY A 390 -25.72 5.96 14.17
C GLY A 390 -24.38 6.60 14.53
N ILE A 391 -23.26 6.01 14.11
CA ILE A 391 -21.92 6.52 14.45
C ILE A 391 -21.38 7.31 13.26
N ARG A 392 -20.96 8.54 13.51
CA ARG A 392 -20.15 9.34 12.60
C ARG A 392 -18.69 9.27 13.05
N VAL A 393 -17.79 9.12 12.08
CA VAL A 393 -16.35 9.26 12.27
C VAL A 393 -15.91 10.50 11.51
N GLN A 394 -15.58 11.56 12.25
CA GLN A 394 -15.08 12.78 11.63
C GLN A 394 -13.75 12.48 10.92
N GLY A 395 -13.64 12.94 9.68
CA GLY A 395 -12.46 12.73 8.86
C GLY A 395 -11.24 13.41 9.48
N ALA A 396 -10.11 12.70 9.51
CA ALA A 396 -8.81 13.25 9.92
C ALA A 396 -7.70 12.53 9.14
N PRO A 397 -6.53 13.15 8.95
CA PRO A 397 -5.39 12.46 8.35
C PRO A 397 -4.90 11.34 9.27
N ASN A 398 -4.03 10.48 8.74
CA ASN A 398 -3.39 9.38 9.46
C ASN A 398 -4.35 8.57 10.36
N THR A 399 -5.53 8.23 9.82
CA THR A 399 -6.61 7.55 10.55
C THR A 399 -6.89 6.19 9.92
N VAL A 400 -6.92 5.15 10.74
CA VAL A 400 -7.43 3.83 10.34
C VAL A 400 -8.87 3.66 10.80
N ILE A 401 -9.71 3.14 9.90
CA ILE A 401 -11.08 2.74 10.21
C ILE A 401 -11.25 1.27 9.84
N VAL A 402 -11.69 0.47 10.80
CA VAL A 402 -12.15 -0.91 10.59
C VAL A 402 -13.67 -0.93 10.66
N TRP A 403 -14.33 -1.61 9.72
CA TRP A 403 -15.78 -1.78 9.71
C TRP A 403 -16.19 -3.13 9.16
N ILE A 404 -17.48 -3.47 9.28
CA ILE A 404 -18.07 -4.65 8.64
C ILE A 404 -18.78 -4.20 7.35
N PRO A 405 -18.25 -4.50 6.15
CA PRO A 405 -18.81 -3.99 4.88
C PRO A 405 -20.25 -4.43 4.63
N GLN A 406 -20.66 -5.59 5.17
CA GLN A 406 -22.02 -6.09 5.05
C GLN A 406 -23.04 -5.33 5.90
N GLU A 407 -22.58 -4.43 6.77
CA GLU A 407 -23.43 -3.55 7.58
C GLU A 407 -23.52 -2.16 6.95
N ALA A 408 -24.61 -1.43 7.22
CA ALA A 408 -24.85 -0.14 6.60
C ALA A 408 -23.74 0.87 6.94
N HIS A 409 -23.06 1.38 5.92
CA HIS A 409 -21.97 2.35 6.03
C HIS A 409 -21.90 3.26 4.80
N GLY A 410 -21.26 4.41 4.93
CA GLY A 410 -21.12 5.38 3.82
C GLY A 410 -20.15 6.51 4.16
N THR A 411 -19.97 7.42 3.22
CA THR A 411 -19.13 8.61 3.38
C THR A 411 -19.90 9.83 2.91
N SER A 412 -19.96 10.89 3.71
CA SER A 412 -20.65 12.12 3.32
C SER A 412 -19.93 12.87 2.20
N LEU A 413 -20.70 13.71 1.50
CA LEU A 413 -20.23 14.64 0.50
C LEU A 413 -19.26 15.65 1.11
N GLN A 414 -18.32 16.12 0.30
CA GLN A 414 -17.36 17.16 0.67
C GLN A 414 -17.93 18.54 0.39
N ASP A 415 -17.43 19.58 1.05
CA ASP A 415 -17.79 20.99 0.78
C ASP A 415 -17.11 21.55 -0.48
N VAL A 416 -17.19 20.78 -1.56
CA VAL A 416 -16.60 21.04 -2.87
C VAL A 416 -17.73 21.18 -3.89
N HIS A 417 -17.56 22.09 -4.85
CA HIS A 417 -18.48 22.16 -5.98
C HIS A 417 -18.22 20.97 -6.92
N PRO A 418 -19.25 20.25 -7.40
CA PRO A 418 -19.07 19.08 -8.25
C PRO A 418 -18.28 19.34 -9.55
N ASP A 419 -18.33 20.58 -10.05
CA ASP A 419 -17.62 21.00 -11.26
C ASP A 419 -16.21 21.56 -10.99
N ASP A 420 -15.76 21.61 -9.74
CA ASP A 420 -14.41 22.06 -9.39
C ASP A 420 -13.39 20.95 -9.63
N CYS A 421 -12.56 21.12 -10.65
CA CYS A 421 -11.50 20.18 -11.02
C CYS A 421 -10.27 20.24 -10.12
N SER A 422 -10.13 21.26 -9.27
CA SER A 422 -8.95 21.45 -8.40
C SER A 422 -9.35 22.01 -7.03
N PRO A 423 -10.20 21.27 -6.29
CA PRO A 423 -10.72 21.78 -5.03
C PRO A 423 -9.63 21.94 -3.97
N PRO A 424 -9.75 22.92 -3.07
CA PRO A 424 -8.84 23.07 -1.92
C PRO A 424 -8.95 21.91 -0.90
N PHE A 425 -9.99 21.08 -1.03
CA PHE A 425 -10.19 19.88 -0.24
C PHE A 425 -9.51 18.65 -0.87
N CYS A 426 -8.77 17.93 -0.06
CA CYS A 426 -8.17 16.65 -0.40
C CYS A 426 -8.37 15.69 0.75
N GLN A 427 -8.95 14.52 0.50
CA GLN A 427 -8.94 13.37 1.38
C GLN A 427 -8.48 12.16 0.58
N ARG A 428 -7.32 11.62 0.94
CA ARG A 428 -6.71 10.49 0.24
C ARG A 428 -6.34 9.36 1.17
N GLY A 429 -6.36 8.16 0.62
CA GLY A 429 -5.93 6.99 1.35
C GLY A 429 -6.09 5.70 0.57
N LEU A 430 -6.03 4.61 1.30
CA LEU A 430 -6.16 3.26 0.77
C LEU A 430 -7.15 2.45 1.60
N ALA A 431 -7.69 1.38 1.02
CA ALA A 431 -8.50 0.42 1.75
C ALA A 431 -8.27 -1.02 1.29
N PHE A 432 -8.28 -1.93 2.25
CA PHE A 432 -8.32 -3.37 2.08
C PHE A 432 -9.78 -3.80 1.94
N VAL A 433 -10.21 -3.89 0.68
CA VAL A 433 -11.54 -4.39 0.31
C VAL A 433 -11.39 -5.37 -0.83
N THR A 434 -12.06 -6.51 -0.74
CA THR A 434 -11.91 -7.59 -1.73
C THR A 434 -13.23 -7.93 -2.39
N SER A 435 -13.23 -7.96 -3.73
CA SER A 435 -14.39 -8.40 -4.51
C SER A 435 -14.77 -9.83 -4.14
N ASN A 436 -16.04 -10.06 -3.82
CA ASN A 436 -16.57 -11.40 -3.56
C ASN A 436 -16.44 -12.37 -4.75
N ARG A 437 -16.16 -11.87 -5.96
CA ARG A 437 -15.90 -12.70 -7.15
C ARG A 437 -14.47 -13.21 -7.25
N LEU A 438 -13.52 -12.57 -6.56
CA LEU A 438 -12.10 -12.87 -6.73
C LEU A 438 -11.75 -14.32 -6.37
N PRO A 439 -12.23 -14.91 -5.26
CA PRO A 439 -11.94 -16.31 -4.92
C PRO A 439 -12.41 -17.29 -6.00
N GLY A 440 -13.65 -17.16 -6.49
CA GLY A 440 -14.19 -18.07 -7.50
C GLY A 440 -13.50 -17.94 -8.87
N VAL A 441 -12.99 -16.74 -9.21
CA VAL A 441 -12.18 -16.56 -10.43
C VAL A 441 -10.78 -17.16 -10.27
N TRP A 442 -10.20 -17.09 -9.07
CA TRP A 442 -8.94 -17.74 -8.73
C TRP A 442 -9.01 -19.26 -8.74
N GLU A 443 -10.07 -19.85 -8.18
CA GLU A 443 -10.31 -21.30 -8.22
C GLU A 443 -10.37 -21.82 -9.67
N LYS A 444 -11.08 -21.10 -10.55
CA LYS A 444 -11.13 -21.43 -11.99
C LYS A 444 -9.76 -21.34 -12.66
N TYR A 445 -8.95 -20.34 -12.30
CA TYR A 445 -7.59 -20.20 -12.79
C TYR A 445 -6.71 -21.40 -12.34
N LEU A 446 -6.76 -21.77 -11.06
CA LEU A 446 -6.02 -22.93 -10.54
C LEU A 446 -6.46 -24.26 -11.19
N ALA A 447 -7.75 -24.39 -11.52
CA ALA A 447 -8.28 -25.56 -12.21
C ALA A 447 -7.95 -25.60 -13.72
N GLY A 448 -7.20 -24.62 -14.25
CA GLY A 448 -6.92 -24.50 -15.68
C GLY A 448 -8.14 -24.16 -16.54
N GLN A 449 -9.28 -23.83 -15.93
CA GLN A 449 -10.53 -23.46 -16.61
C GLN A 449 -10.52 -22.00 -17.07
N MET A 450 -9.47 -21.26 -16.74
CA MET A 450 -9.23 -19.89 -17.12
C MET A 450 -7.73 -19.67 -17.25
N SER A 451 -7.27 -19.13 -18.37
CA SER A 451 -5.87 -18.73 -18.50
C SER A 451 -5.61 -17.41 -17.76
N MET A 452 -4.38 -17.23 -17.26
CA MET A 452 -3.89 -15.86 -17.12
C MET A 452 -3.81 -15.32 -18.54
N LYS A 453 -4.48 -14.20 -18.82
CA LYS A 453 -4.30 -13.55 -20.11
C LYS A 453 -2.87 -13.02 -20.16
N ASP A 454 -2.04 -13.61 -21.01
CA ASP A 454 -0.70 -13.10 -21.30
C ASP A 454 -0.80 -11.62 -21.70
N VAL A 455 0.22 -10.87 -21.29
CA VAL A 455 0.40 -9.49 -21.72
C VAL A 455 0.87 -9.53 -23.17
N GLU A 456 -0.09 -9.65 -24.08
CA GLU A 456 -0.04 -9.25 -25.49
C GLU A 456 -1.42 -9.55 -26.09
N GLY A 457 -2.09 -8.54 -26.66
CA GLY A 457 -3.39 -8.73 -27.34
C GLY A 457 -4.63 -8.05 -26.72
N ALA A 458 -4.48 -7.18 -25.71
CA ALA A 458 -5.52 -6.19 -25.37
C ALA A 458 -4.96 -4.74 -25.39
N LEU A 459 -3.74 -4.60 -25.91
CA LEU A 459 -3.05 -3.35 -26.17
C LEU A 459 -3.10 -2.98 -27.66
N MET A 460 -3.66 -3.81 -28.53
CA MET A 460 -3.99 -3.46 -29.91
C MET A 460 -5.50 -3.20 -29.93
N GLY A 461 -5.90 -1.95 -30.13
CA GLY A 461 -7.26 -1.67 -30.55
C GLY A 461 -7.43 -2.27 -31.93
N GLU A 462 -8.24 -3.31 -32.04
CA GLU A 462 -9.00 -3.50 -33.26
C GLU A 462 -10.28 -2.71 -33.06
N ASP A 463 -10.25 -1.47 -33.55
CA ASP A 463 -11.44 -0.86 -34.11
C ASP A 463 -11.93 -1.82 -35.19
N THR A 464 -13.01 -2.54 -34.90
CA THR A 464 -13.82 -3.20 -35.93
C THR A 464 -15.28 -2.87 -35.63
N GLU A 465 -15.72 -1.87 -36.39
CA GLU A 465 -17.09 -1.38 -36.70
C GLU A 465 -18.05 -1.01 -35.57
#